data_AF-A0A1G9MNJ4-F1
#
_entry.id   AF-A0A1G9MNJ4-F1
#
_cell.length_a   1.000
_cell.length_b   1.000
_cell.length_c   1.000
_cell.angle_alpha   90.00
_cell.angle_beta   90.00
_cell.angle_gamma   90.00
#
_symmetry.space_group_name_H-M   'P 1'
#
loop_
_entity.id
_entity.type
_entity.pdbx_description
1 polymer ?
#
loop_
_entity_poly.entity_id
_entity_poly.type
_entity_poly.pdbx_seq_one_letter_code
_entity_poly.pdbx_strand_id
1 'polypeptide(L)'
;MDTTIILSVGGFIAILAVLVLLRAKSSRFEVKPTDIIVAVVPVVLFLLVTGKLQTFEIGEGGLKIEAAFVKASEQSIDLQVAPLTGVPAEPVRLDPKEAVSKIPQLLERQTEGLLFRLGHGGYWGSAIEEYFVALTRQPFLKYLLIEHPDGRFFGIADARALTELLQNPNAPFRADDLARWFNQSDTKALVRLPGFIAATDAVPTGTDKFQALQQMEALGVERLPAVDEAQRFVGMVERSRLTASLLIDVTKSLQK
;
A
#
# COMPACT_ATOMS: atom_id res chain seq x y z
N MET A 1 -42.32 10.30 -3.64
CA MET A 1 -42.17 9.39 -4.81
C MET A 1 -41.84 10.28 -5.98
N ASP A 2 -40.62 10.18 -6.53
CA ASP A 2 -40.12 11.12 -7.53
C ASP A 2 -41.02 11.09 -8.78
N THR A 3 -41.42 12.26 -9.27
CA THR A 3 -42.27 12.44 -10.46
C THR A 3 -41.71 11.72 -11.68
N THR A 4 -40.40 11.55 -11.74
CA THR A 4 -39.67 10.80 -12.77
C THR A 4 -39.90 9.29 -12.70
N ILE A 5 -40.01 8.69 -11.50
CA ILE A 5 -40.32 7.25 -11.34
C ILE A 5 -41.74 6.97 -11.84
N ILE A 6 -42.68 7.86 -11.54
CA ILE A 6 -44.07 7.73 -11.99
C ILE A 6 -44.17 7.78 -13.51
N LEU A 7 -43.38 8.64 -14.17
CA LEU A 7 -43.33 8.74 -15.63
C LEU A 7 -42.69 7.50 -16.28
N SER A 8 -41.60 6.97 -15.72
CA SER A 8 -40.93 5.78 -16.27
C SER A 8 -41.76 4.51 -16.09
N VAL A 9 -42.37 4.32 -14.92
CA VAL A 9 -43.27 3.20 -14.64
C VAL A 9 -44.55 3.34 -15.48
N GLY A 10 -45.09 4.55 -15.61
CA GLY A 10 -46.23 4.83 -16.48
C GLY A 10 -45.95 4.53 -17.95
N GLY A 11 -44.78 4.92 -18.46
CA GLY A 11 -44.34 4.62 -19.84
C GLY A 11 -44.18 3.12 -20.09
N PHE A 12 -43.59 2.39 -19.14
CA PHE A 12 -43.47 0.94 -19.21
C PHE A 12 -44.84 0.25 -19.25
N ILE A 13 -45.75 0.64 -18.36
CA ILE A 13 -47.12 0.11 -18.32
C ILE A 13 -47.88 0.45 -19.62
N ALA A 14 -47.68 1.64 -20.19
CA ALA A 14 -48.30 2.03 -21.45
C ALA A 14 -47.79 1.19 -22.64
N ILE A 15 -46.48 0.94 -22.72
CA ILE A 15 -45.89 0.08 -23.77
C ILE A 15 -46.41 -1.37 -23.63
N LEU A 16 -46.49 -1.87 -22.39
CA LEU A 16 -46.99 -3.21 -22.10
C LEU A 16 -48.49 -3.33 -22.43
N ALA A 17 -49.29 -2.31 -22.10
CA ALA A 17 -50.70 -2.24 -22.46
C ALA A 17 -50.92 -2.21 -23.97
N VAL A 18 -50.11 -1.44 -24.72
CA VAL A 18 -50.18 -1.39 -26.20
C VAL A 18 -49.82 -2.75 -26.81
N LEU A 19 -48.80 -3.43 -26.29
CA LEU A 19 -48.41 -4.78 -26.74
C LEU A 19 -49.53 -5.82 -26.49
N VAL A 20 -50.16 -5.78 -25.32
CA VAL A 20 -51.29 -6.67 -24.98
C VAL A 20 -52.52 -6.36 -25.87
N LEU A 21 -52.78 -5.10 -26.16
CA LEU A 21 -53.92 -4.67 -26.97
C LEU A 21 -53.73 -5.00 -28.47
N LEU A 22 -52.49 -4.89 -28.97
CA LEU A 22 -52.11 -5.38 -30.30
C LEU A 22 -52.27 -6.90 -30.42
N ARG A 23 -51.97 -7.65 -29.36
CA ARG A 23 -52.18 -9.11 -29.29
C ARG A 23 -53.67 -9.48 -29.27
N ALA A 24 -54.49 -8.74 -28.50
CA ALA A 24 -55.93 -8.98 -28.45
C ALA A 24 -56.61 -8.74 -29.82
N LYS A 25 -56.06 -7.83 -30.64
CA LYS A 25 -56.60 -7.49 -31.96
C LYS A 25 -56.03 -8.33 -33.11
N SER A 26 -54.89 -9.00 -32.92
CA SER A 26 -54.22 -9.79 -33.97
C SER A 26 -53.74 -11.14 -33.43
N SER A 27 -54.54 -12.19 -33.65
CA SER A 27 -54.34 -13.55 -33.16
C SER A 27 -53.19 -14.33 -33.83
N ARG A 28 -52.32 -13.68 -34.61
CA ARG A 28 -51.19 -14.30 -35.33
C ARG A 28 -49.81 -13.91 -34.83
N PHE A 29 -49.71 -13.12 -33.76
CA PHE A 29 -48.42 -12.77 -33.16
C PHE A 29 -48.05 -13.76 -32.05
N GLU A 30 -47.17 -14.71 -32.36
CA GLU A 30 -46.40 -15.44 -31.37
C GLU A 30 -45.36 -14.49 -30.78
N VAL A 31 -45.49 -14.16 -29.49
CA VAL A 31 -44.47 -13.41 -28.76
C VAL A 31 -43.24 -14.30 -28.67
N LYS A 32 -42.23 -14.00 -29.48
CA LYS A 32 -40.96 -14.69 -29.38
C LYS A 32 -40.20 -14.12 -28.17
N PRO A 33 -39.37 -14.92 -27.49
CA PRO A 33 -38.53 -14.42 -26.39
C PRO A 33 -37.71 -13.17 -26.77
N THR A 34 -37.38 -13.01 -28.06
CA THR A 34 -36.73 -11.82 -28.62
C THR A 34 -37.54 -10.53 -28.49
N ASP A 35 -38.87 -10.59 -28.59
CA ASP A 35 -39.72 -9.39 -28.52
C ASP A 35 -39.79 -8.84 -27.09
N ILE A 36 -39.70 -9.72 -26.10
CA ILE A 36 -39.62 -9.37 -24.67
C ILE A 36 -38.30 -8.65 -24.40
N ILE A 37 -37.19 -9.14 -24.96
CA ILE A 37 -35.86 -8.52 -24.81
C ILE A 37 -35.87 -7.09 -25.39
N VAL A 38 -36.45 -6.90 -26.57
CA VAL A 38 -36.53 -5.57 -27.22
C VAL A 38 -37.36 -4.59 -26.38
N ALA A 39 -38.42 -5.04 -25.70
CA ALA A 39 -39.21 -4.20 -24.80
C ALA A 39 -38.46 -3.81 -23.51
N VAL A 40 -37.53 -4.65 -23.05
CA VAL A 40 -36.77 -4.44 -21.81
C VAL A 40 -35.58 -3.51 -22.02
N VAL A 41 -34.91 -3.56 -23.18
CA VAL A 41 -33.69 -2.79 -23.47
C VAL A 41 -33.82 -1.27 -23.23
N PRO A 42 -34.87 -0.57 -23.67
CA PRO A 42 -35.00 0.88 -23.45
C PRO A 42 -35.15 1.24 -21.97
N VAL A 43 -35.84 0.39 -21.20
CA VAL A 43 -36.04 0.57 -19.76
C VAL A 43 -34.72 0.40 -19.00
N VAL A 44 -33.93 -0.59 -19.40
CA VAL A 44 -32.60 -0.87 -18.83
C VAL A 44 -31.63 0.26 -19.13
N LEU A 45 -31.55 0.72 -20.39
CA LEU A 45 -30.70 1.84 -20.77
C LEU A 45 -31.08 3.12 -20.01
N PHE A 46 -32.38 3.39 -19.83
CA PHE A 46 -32.85 4.54 -19.07
C PHE A 46 -32.49 4.45 -17.58
N LEU A 47 -32.65 3.27 -16.97
CA LEU A 47 -32.28 3.04 -15.57
C LEU A 47 -30.75 3.06 -15.34
N LEU A 48 -29.95 2.72 -16.35
CA LEU A 48 -28.49 2.80 -16.32
C LEU A 48 -28.00 4.26 -16.40
N VAL A 49 -28.57 5.05 -17.31
CA VAL A 49 -28.24 6.49 -17.48
C VAL A 49 -28.66 7.31 -16.26
N THR A 50 -29.74 6.92 -15.58
CA THR A 50 -30.23 7.62 -14.37
C THR A 50 -29.53 7.16 -13.08
N GLY A 51 -28.56 6.24 -13.17
CA GLY A 51 -27.80 5.75 -12.01
C GLY A 51 -28.62 4.92 -11.02
N LYS A 52 -29.85 4.52 -11.38
CA LYS A 52 -30.77 3.75 -10.53
C LYS A 52 -30.62 2.23 -10.69
N LEU A 53 -29.84 1.77 -11.68
CA LEU A 53 -29.40 0.38 -11.82
C LEU A 53 -27.97 0.23 -11.25
N GLN A 54 -27.86 -0.25 -10.01
CA GLN A 54 -26.57 -0.66 -9.43
C GLN A 54 -26.30 -2.17 -9.57
N THR A 55 -27.29 -2.99 -9.91
CA THR A 55 -27.10 -4.43 -10.14
C THR A 55 -28.09 -4.98 -11.17
N PHE A 56 -27.55 -5.49 -12.28
CA PHE A 56 -28.25 -6.32 -13.25
C PHE A 56 -27.96 -7.78 -12.89
N GLU A 57 -28.93 -8.51 -12.34
CA GLU A 57 -28.79 -9.95 -12.06
C GLU A 57 -29.34 -10.76 -13.23
N ILE A 58 -28.44 -11.32 -14.04
CA ILE A 58 -28.72 -12.43 -14.96
C ILE A 58 -27.72 -13.56 -14.60
N GLY A 59 -28.21 -14.64 -13.99
CA GLY A 59 -27.47 -15.91 -13.86
C GLY A 59 -27.37 -16.62 -15.21
N GLU A 60 -26.56 -17.65 -15.44
CA GLU A 60 -25.59 -18.40 -14.65
C GLU A 60 -24.28 -18.40 -15.47
N GLY A 61 -23.14 -17.98 -14.88
CA GLY A 61 -21.81 -18.25 -15.46
C GLY A 61 -21.01 -17.11 -16.08
N GLY A 62 -21.40 -15.83 -15.96
CA GLY A 62 -20.71 -14.75 -16.70
C GLY A 62 -20.14 -13.55 -15.93
N LEU A 63 -20.67 -13.17 -14.77
CA LEU A 63 -20.37 -11.84 -14.17
C LEU A 63 -20.39 -11.88 -12.63
N LYS A 64 -19.66 -12.83 -12.04
CA LYS A 64 -19.55 -12.97 -10.56
C LYS A 64 -18.19 -12.60 -9.98
N ILE A 65 -17.32 -11.95 -10.74
CA ILE A 65 -16.02 -11.54 -10.22
C ILE A 65 -16.14 -10.15 -9.58
N GLU A 66 -16.62 -9.13 -10.29
CA GLU A 66 -16.58 -7.75 -9.78
C GLU A 66 -17.52 -7.47 -8.58
N ALA A 67 -18.74 -8.04 -8.57
CA ALA A 67 -19.68 -7.83 -7.46
C ALA A 67 -19.28 -8.59 -6.17
N ALA A 68 -18.53 -9.69 -6.27
CA ALA A 68 -18.05 -10.42 -5.09
C ALA A 68 -16.95 -9.65 -4.35
N PHE A 69 -16.10 -8.91 -5.09
CA PHE A 69 -15.07 -8.06 -4.49
C PHE A 69 -15.65 -6.83 -3.79
N VAL A 70 -16.65 -6.17 -4.38
CA VAL A 70 -17.24 -4.94 -3.80
C VAL A 70 -18.17 -5.25 -2.62
N LYS A 71 -18.97 -6.32 -2.68
CA LYS A 71 -19.89 -6.69 -1.59
C LYS A 71 -19.18 -7.29 -0.37
N ALA A 72 -17.98 -7.85 -0.54
CA ALA A 72 -17.11 -8.27 0.55
C ALA A 72 -16.44 -7.07 1.27
N SER A 73 -16.26 -5.94 0.58
CA SER A 73 -15.68 -4.71 1.17
C SER A 73 -16.69 -3.80 1.88
N GLU A 74 -18.00 -3.99 1.65
CA GLU A 74 -19.05 -3.12 2.19
C GLU A 74 -19.87 -3.75 3.33
N GLN A 75 -19.67 -5.03 3.65
CA GLN A 75 -20.26 -5.61 4.85
C GLN A 75 -19.53 -5.11 6.09
N SER A 76 -20.23 -4.33 6.91
CA SER A 76 -19.79 -3.96 8.25
C SER A 76 -19.50 -5.24 9.03
N ILE A 77 -18.22 -5.44 9.38
CA ILE A 77 -17.78 -6.55 10.21
C ILE A 77 -18.31 -6.29 11.63
N ASP A 78 -19.43 -6.92 11.96
CA ASP A 78 -19.76 -7.19 13.35
C ASP A 78 -18.67 -8.12 13.90
N LEU A 79 -17.78 -7.53 14.70
CA LEU A 79 -16.98 -8.09 15.78
C LEU A 79 -17.09 -9.61 15.94
N GLN A 80 -16.29 -10.35 15.16
CA GLN A 80 -15.80 -11.68 15.53
C GLN A 80 -14.66 -12.13 14.60
N VAL A 81 -13.58 -11.36 14.60
CA VAL A 81 -12.27 -11.89 14.23
C VAL A 81 -11.36 -11.58 15.41
N ALA A 82 -10.85 -12.63 16.05
CA ALA A 82 -9.71 -12.47 16.95
C ALA A 82 -8.65 -11.66 16.19
N PRO A 83 -8.17 -10.52 16.72
CA PRO A 83 -7.17 -9.72 16.03
C PRO A 83 -5.93 -10.60 15.84
N LEU A 84 -5.69 -11.02 14.60
CA LEU A 84 -4.33 -11.41 14.22
C LEU A 84 -3.60 -10.09 14.02
N THR A 85 -3.11 -9.58 15.15
CA THR A 85 -2.36 -8.34 15.32
C THR A 85 -1.25 -8.20 14.28
N GLY A 86 -1.37 -7.15 13.48
CA GLY A 86 -0.26 -6.38 12.92
C GLY A 86 0.32 -6.83 11.59
N VAL A 87 1.01 -5.87 10.98
CA VAL A 87 1.86 -6.08 9.80
C VAL A 87 3.09 -6.91 10.23
N PRO A 88 3.44 -8.00 9.52
CA PRO A 88 4.65 -8.77 9.82
C PRO A 88 5.88 -7.92 9.51
N ALA A 89 6.37 -7.19 10.52
CA ALA A 89 7.63 -6.47 10.46
C ALA A 89 8.77 -7.45 10.73
N GLU A 90 9.71 -7.54 9.80
CA GLU A 90 10.95 -8.26 10.03
C GLU A 90 11.91 -7.40 10.85
N PRO A 91 12.42 -7.91 11.99
CA PRO A 91 13.40 -7.17 12.77
C PRO A 91 14.66 -6.99 11.92
N VAL A 92 15.06 -5.73 11.71
CA VAL A 92 16.35 -5.41 11.09
C VAL A 92 17.41 -5.42 12.16
N ARG A 93 18.53 -6.09 11.89
CA ARG A 93 19.72 -6.00 12.75
C ARG A 93 20.34 -4.62 12.62
N LEU A 94 20.06 -3.78 13.59
CA LEU A 94 20.58 -2.42 13.70
C LEU A 94 21.75 -2.40 14.68
N ASP A 95 22.85 -1.82 14.24
CA ASP A 95 23.95 -1.46 15.12
C ASP A 95 24.23 0.05 15.00
N PRO A 96 24.49 0.74 16.11
CA PRO A 96 24.87 2.15 16.07
C PRO A 96 26.19 2.33 15.32
N LYS A 97 26.33 3.46 14.61
CA LYS A 97 27.65 3.88 14.16
C LYS A 97 28.54 4.17 15.37
N GLU A 98 29.62 3.40 15.49
CA GLU A 98 30.67 3.59 16.50
C GLU A 98 31.99 4.07 15.85
N ALA A 99 33.12 3.85 16.54
CA ALA A 99 34.46 4.09 16.03
C ALA A 99 34.87 3.03 14.99
N VAL A 100 35.63 3.43 13.95
CA VAL A 100 36.12 2.59 12.84
C VAL A 100 36.69 1.24 13.26
N SER A 101 37.37 1.17 14.41
CA SER A 101 37.87 -0.09 14.98
C SER A 101 36.80 -1.18 15.20
N LYS A 102 35.51 -0.82 15.19
CA LYS A 102 34.37 -1.72 15.37
C LYS A 102 33.84 -2.34 14.09
N ILE A 103 34.30 -1.88 12.91
CA ILE A 103 33.87 -2.42 11.62
C ILE A 103 33.97 -3.96 11.56
N PRO A 104 35.06 -4.64 12.00
CA PRO A 104 35.12 -6.10 11.97
C PRO A 104 33.98 -6.78 12.75
N GLN A 105 33.60 -6.22 13.89
CA GLN A 105 32.52 -6.76 14.74
C GLN A 105 31.15 -6.61 14.04
N LEU A 106 30.95 -5.53 13.29
CA LEU A 106 29.72 -5.31 12.52
C LEU A 106 29.64 -6.24 11.30
N LEU A 107 30.78 -6.55 10.67
CA LEU A 107 30.85 -7.54 9.60
C LEU A 107 30.49 -8.94 10.14
N GLU A 108 31.03 -9.32 11.29
CA GLU A 108 30.72 -10.61 11.95
C GLU A 108 29.24 -10.74 12.33
N ARG A 109 28.63 -9.64 12.80
CA ARG A 109 27.20 -9.59 13.16
C ARG A 109 26.25 -9.52 11.97
N GLN A 110 26.79 -9.27 10.77
CA GLN A 110 26.01 -9.06 9.54
C GLN A 110 25.00 -7.92 9.72
N THR A 111 25.46 -6.78 10.23
CA THR A 111 24.62 -5.59 10.47
C THR A 111 23.86 -5.18 9.20
N GLU A 112 22.53 -5.17 9.27
CA GLU A 112 21.68 -4.87 8.12
C GLU A 112 21.36 -3.37 7.99
N GLY A 113 21.40 -2.65 9.10
CA GLY A 113 21.26 -1.20 9.11
C GLY A 113 22.20 -0.51 10.08
N LEU A 114 22.77 0.61 9.64
CA LEU A 114 23.57 1.49 10.50
C LEU A 114 22.69 2.59 11.10
N LEU A 115 22.69 2.70 12.42
CA LEU A 115 21.93 3.72 13.13
C LEU A 115 22.76 5.00 13.34
N PHE A 116 22.17 6.13 12.95
CA PHE A 116 22.67 7.48 13.17
C PHE A 116 21.67 8.30 13.99
N ARG A 117 22.17 9.07 14.96
CA ARG A 117 21.37 9.93 15.83
C ARG A 117 21.59 11.39 15.47
N LEU A 118 20.52 12.11 15.16
CA LEU A 118 20.58 13.55 14.92
C LEU A 118 21.13 14.29 16.14
N GLY A 119 21.98 15.29 15.90
CA GLY A 119 22.52 16.16 16.95
C GLY A 119 23.62 15.51 17.79
N HIS A 120 24.17 14.36 17.39
CA HIS A 120 25.21 13.66 18.16
C HIS A 120 26.51 14.48 18.31
N GLY A 121 26.88 15.25 17.29
CA GLY A 121 28.07 16.13 17.30
C GLY A 121 29.42 15.43 17.10
N GLY A 122 29.45 14.09 17.17
CA GLY A 122 30.68 13.28 17.08
C GLY A 122 30.93 12.62 15.71
N TYR A 123 30.12 12.90 14.69
CA TYR A 123 30.31 12.26 13.38
C TYR A 123 31.38 12.96 12.55
N TRP A 124 32.20 12.15 11.86
CA TRP A 124 33.28 12.58 10.98
C TRP A 124 33.09 11.97 9.60
N GLY A 125 33.22 12.77 8.53
CA GLY A 125 32.90 12.34 7.17
C GLY A 125 33.75 11.16 6.71
N SER A 126 35.07 11.23 6.89
CA SER A 126 35.99 10.12 6.58
C SER A 126 35.58 8.81 7.28
N ALA A 127 35.18 8.87 8.55
CA ALA A 127 34.72 7.70 9.28
C ALA A 127 33.35 7.21 8.79
N ILE A 128 32.47 8.08 8.31
CA ILE A 128 31.21 7.66 7.68
C ILE A 128 31.50 6.92 6.38
N GLU A 129 32.33 7.51 5.52
CA GLU A 129 32.72 6.91 4.24
C GLU A 129 33.34 5.53 4.44
N GLU A 130 34.31 5.40 5.36
CA GLU A 130 34.97 4.12 5.64
C GLU A 130 33.98 3.02 6.07
N TYR A 131 32.99 3.36 6.90
CA TYR A 131 31.93 2.43 7.29
C TYR A 131 31.11 1.95 6.09
N PHE A 132 30.62 2.90 5.30
CA PHE A 132 29.80 2.58 4.14
C PHE A 132 30.59 1.74 3.12
N VAL A 133 31.82 2.13 2.81
CA VAL A 133 32.70 1.39 1.89
C VAL A 133 33.03 -0.01 2.42
N ALA A 134 33.29 -0.17 3.72
CA ALA A 134 33.64 -1.47 4.28
C ALA A 134 32.42 -2.42 4.36
N LEU A 135 31.27 -1.92 4.81
CA LEU A 135 30.09 -2.73 5.10
C LEU A 135 29.26 -3.05 3.86
N THR A 136 29.23 -2.17 2.85
CA THR A 136 28.51 -2.42 1.58
C THR A 136 29.24 -3.35 0.61
N ARG A 137 30.54 -3.65 0.86
CA ARG A 137 31.24 -4.74 0.15
C ARG A 137 30.57 -6.09 0.34
N GLN A 138 29.79 -6.21 1.41
CA GLN A 138 29.04 -7.40 1.73
C GLN A 138 27.54 -7.15 1.50
N PRO A 139 26.75 -8.18 1.19
CA PRO A 139 25.36 -7.99 0.81
C PRO A 139 24.42 -7.63 1.98
N PHE A 140 24.90 -7.67 3.23
CA PHE A 140 24.03 -7.50 4.40
C PHE A 140 23.63 -6.05 4.67
N LEU A 141 24.52 -5.06 4.47
CA LEU A 141 24.17 -3.67 4.77
C LEU A 141 23.20 -3.16 3.71
N LYS A 142 21.97 -2.89 4.13
CA LYS A 142 20.88 -2.42 3.28
C LYS A 142 20.49 -0.99 3.63
N TYR A 143 20.58 -0.62 4.91
CA TYR A 143 19.91 0.57 5.41
C TYR A 143 20.81 1.53 6.19
N LEU A 144 20.51 2.80 6.05
CA LEU A 144 20.90 3.87 6.96
C LEU A 144 19.65 4.26 7.74
N LEU A 145 19.63 3.98 9.04
CA LEU A 145 18.54 4.40 9.93
C LEU A 145 18.90 5.70 10.62
N ILE A 146 17.96 6.64 10.67
CA ILE A 146 18.14 7.94 11.28
C ILE A 146 17.11 8.11 12.39
N GLU A 147 17.58 8.48 13.58
CA GLU A 147 16.74 8.74 14.75
C GLU A 147 16.96 10.14 15.31
N HIS A 148 15.90 10.67 15.91
CA HIS A 148 15.96 11.84 16.77
C HIS A 148 16.74 11.55 18.08
N PRO A 149 17.17 12.58 18.82
CA PRO A 149 17.86 12.40 20.10
C PRO A 149 17.07 11.61 21.14
N ASP A 150 15.73 11.66 21.06
CA ASP A 150 14.78 10.94 21.92
C ASP A 150 14.55 9.47 21.49
N GLY A 151 15.22 9.01 20.43
CA GLY A 151 15.09 7.65 19.89
C GLY A 151 13.91 7.46 18.95
N ARG A 152 13.15 8.52 18.63
CA ARG A 152 12.08 8.42 17.61
C ARG A 152 12.68 8.28 16.23
N PHE A 153 12.03 7.46 15.41
CA PHE A 153 12.38 7.27 14.01
C PHE A 153 12.21 8.59 13.25
N PHE A 154 13.25 9.00 12.51
CA PHE A 154 13.19 10.16 11.61
C PHE A 154 13.02 9.70 10.16
N GLY A 155 13.76 8.67 9.77
CA GLY A 155 13.70 8.13 8.42
C GLY A 155 14.75 7.06 8.17
N ILE A 156 14.62 6.41 7.03
CA ILE A 156 15.56 5.39 6.55
C ILE A 156 15.99 5.74 5.14
N ALA A 157 17.23 5.43 4.76
CA ALA A 157 17.75 5.60 3.41
C ALA A 157 18.46 4.33 2.93
N ASP A 158 18.65 4.22 1.62
CA ASP A 158 19.36 3.09 1.01
C ASP A 158 20.87 3.26 1.19
N ALA A 159 21.49 2.31 1.91
CA ALA A 159 22.91 2.37 2.22
C ALA A 159 23.80 2.16 0.98
N ARG A 160 23.36 1.37 0.01
CA ARG A 160 24.16 1.05 -1.19
C ARG A 160 24.13 2.21 -2.17
N ALA A 161 22.95 2.73 -2.47
CA ALA A 161 22.78 3.91 -3.31
C ALA A 161 23.49 5.13 -2.70
N LEU A 162 23.47 5.27 -1.37
CA LEU A 162 24.26 6.30 -0.69
C LEU A 162 25.76 6.08 -0.86
N THR A 163 26.25 4.84 -0.74
CA THR A 163 27.68 4.55 -0.93
C THR A 163 28.13 4.84 -2.35
N GLU A 164 27.36 4.41 -3.35
CA GLU A 164 27.62 4.70 -4.77
C GLU A 164 27.65 6.20 -5.04
N LEU A 165 26.73 6.95 -4.43
CA LEU A 165 26.72 8.41 -4.51
C LEU A 165 27.99 9.00 -3.86
N LEU A 166 28.35 8.59 -2.65
CA LEU A 166 29.52 9.12 -1.94
C LEU A 166 30.84 8.83 -2.68
N GLN A 167 30.94 7.68 -3.36
CA GLN A 167 32.09 7.31 -4.16
C GLN A 167 32.19 8.04 -5.51
N ASN A 168 31.12 8.72 -5.96
CA ASN A 168 31.12 9.44 -7.23
C ASN A 168 31.84 10.79 -7.10
N PRO A 169 32.91 11.05 -7.88
CA PRO A 169 33.62 12.33 -7.85
C PRO A 169 32.75 13.55 -8.16
N ASN A 170 31.63 13.37 -8.88
CA ASN A 170 30.69 14.42 -9.26
C ASN A 170 29.41 14.42 -8.41
N ALA A 171 29.40 13.71 -7.28
CA ALA A 171 28.27 13.68 -6.36
C ALA A 171 27.88 15.08 -5.85
N PRO A 172 26.58 15.32 -5.62
CA PRO A 172 26.08 16.61 -5.15
C PRO A 172 26.51 16.97 -3.72
N PHE A 173 27.00 16.00 -2.96
CA PHE A 173 27.54 16.18 -1.61
C PHE A 173 28.62 15.13 -1.32
N ARG A 174 29.38 15.33 -0.24
CA ARG A 174 30.42 14.43 0.24
C ARG A 174 30.11 13.88 1.62
N ALA A 175 30.93 12.94 2.09
CA ALA A 175 30.77 12.35 3.42
C ALA A 175 30.89 13.39 4.54
N ASP A 176 31.69 14.45 4.36
CA ASP A 176 31.78 15.57 5.31
C ASP A 176 30.48 16.40 5.38
N ASP A 177 29.77 16.55 4.26
CA ASP A 177 28.45 17.19 4.25
C ASP A 177 27.45 16.33 5.03
N LEU A 178 27.47 15.02 4.79
CA LEU A 178 26.62 14.06 5.50
C LEU A 178 26.88 14.08 7.02
N ALA A 179 28.15 14.09 7.43
CA ALA A 179 28.52 14.24 8.85
C ALA A 179 28.00 15.54 9.44
N ARG A 180 28.13 16.66 8.70
CA ARG A 180 27.61 17.96 9.11
C ARG A 180 26.09 17.92 9.28
N TRP A 181 25.36 17.32 8.34
CA TRP A 181 23.91 17.21 8.40
C TRP A 181 23.45 16.41 9.62
N PHE A 182 24.11 15.29 9.94
CA PHE A 182 23.79 14.54 11.15
C PHE A 182 24.11 15.31 12.43
N ASN A 183 25.29 15.92 12.50
CA ASN A 183 25.73 16.67 13.69
C ASN A 183 24.87 17.90 13.95
N GLN A 184 24.41 18.59 12.91
CA GLN A 184 23.61 19.82 13.00
C GLN A 184 22.09 19.57 12.93
N SER A 185 21.67 18.31 12.78
CA SER A 185 20.27 17.94 12.55
C SER A 185 19.65 18.64 11.33
N ASP A 186 20.39 18.74 10.22
CA ASP A 186 19.89 19.30 8.96
C ASP A 186 18.95 18.33 8.25
N THR A 187 17.73 18.25 8.76
CA THR A 187 16.68 17.36 8.25
C THR A 187 16.31 17.66 6.80
N LYS A 188 16.42 18.92 6.35
CA LYS A 188 16.09 19.33 4.98
C LYS A 188 17.06 18.75 3.96
N ALA A 189 18.33 18.57 4.34
CA ALA A 189 19.30 17.88 3.51
C ALA A 189 19.11 16.35 3.56
N LEU A 190 18.85 15.80 4.74
CA LEU A 190 18.71 14.35 4.95
C LEU A 190 17.51 13.73 4.21
N VAL A 191 16.42 14.46 4.02
CA VAL A 191 15.27 13.96 3.22
C VAL A 191 15.61 13.76 1.73
N ARG A 192 16.75 14.28 1.26
CA ARG A 192 17.20 14.14 -0.14
C ARG A 192 18.12 12.94 -0.36
N LEU A 193 18.36 12.15 0.68
CA LEU A 193 19.17 10.94 0.56
C LEU A 193 18.49 9.94 -0.40
N PRO A 194 19.29 9.14 -1.13
CA PRO A 194 18.75 8.16 -2.06
C PRO A 194 17.92 7.11 -1.33
N GLY A 195 16.74 6.81 -1.87
CA GLY A 195 15.81 5.85 -1.26
C GLY A 195 15.27 6.28 0.11
N PHE A 196 15.28 7.58 0.41
CA PHE A 196 14.79 8.08 1.69
C PHE A 196 13.28 7.84 1.87
N ILE A 197 12.90 7.23 2.99
CA ILE A 197 11.52 7.08 3.44
C ILE A 197 11.40 7.76 4.81
N ALA A 198 10.52 8.77 4.89
CA ALA A 198 10.32 9.55 6.09
C ALA A 198 9.52 8.79 7.15
N ALA A 199 9.62 9.22 8.42
CA ALA A 199 8.77 8.71 9.49
C ALA A 199 7.27 8.90 9.22
N THR A 200 6.88 9.94 8.48
CA THR A 200 5.47 10.17 8.08
C THR A 200 4.97 9.12 7.09
N ASP A 201 5.88 8.46 6.38
CA ASP A 201 5.59 7.40 5.41
C ASP A 201 5.82 6.01 6.02
N ALA A 202 6.14 5.92 7.31
CA ALA A 202 6.25 4.66 8.04
C ALA A 202 4.86 4.10 8.38
N VAL A 203 4.78 2.79 8.54
CA VAL A 203 3.54 2.10 8.93
C VAL A 203 3.57 1.77 10.43
N PRO A 204 2.60 2.24 11.23
CA PRO A 204 2.42 1.74 12.60
C PRO A 204 2.23 0.22 12.64
N THR A 205 2.71 -0.46 13.67
CA THR A 205 2.58 -1.93 13.80
C THR A 205 1.14 -2.44 13.76
N GLY A 206 0.17 -1.62 14.15
CA GLY A 206 -1.27 -1.93 14.10
C GLY A 206 -1.95 -1.68 12.76
N THR A 207 -1.23 -1.21 11.74
CA THR A 207 -1.79 -0.89 10.41
C THR A 207 -2.35 -2.14 9.74
N ASP A 208 -3.43 -1.98 8.98
CA ASP A 208 -3.99 -3.08 8.20
C ASP A 208 -3.08 -3.44 7.01
N LYS A 209 -3.04 -4.73 6.65
CA LYS A 209 -2.16 -5.24 5.58
C LYS A 209 -2.50 -4.64 4.21
N PHE A 210 -3.78 -4.41 3.91
CA PHE A 210 -4.20 -3.77 2.66
C PHE A 210 -3.77 -2.31 2.64
N GLN A 211 -3.92 -1.59 3.75
CA GLN A 211 -3.45 -0.21 3.87
C GLN A 211 -1.93 -0.10 3.68
N ALA A 212 -1.14 -1.00 4.28
CA ALA A 212 0.30 -1.04 4.08
C ALA A 212 0.70 -1.29 2.62
N LEU A 213 0.02 -2.21 1.92
CA LEU A 213 0.24 -2.45 0.48
C LEU A 213 -0.15 -1.24 -0.37
N GLN A 214 -1.26 -0.58 -0.04
CA GLN A 214 -1.70 0.62 -0.75
C GLN A 214 -0.67 1.75 -0.60
N GLN A 215 -0.10 1.92 0.60
CA GLN A 215 0.96 2.90 0.85
C GLN A 215 2.25 2.56 0.10
N MET A 216 2.64 1.27 0.05
CA MET A 216 3.75 0.80 -0.76
C MET A 216 3.57 1.12 -2.25
N GLU A 217 2.36 0.96 -2.76
CA GLU A 217 2.04 1.24 -4.16
C GLU A 217 2.05 2.74 -4.45
N ALA A 218 1.43 3.55 -3.58
CA ALA A 218 1.42 5.00 -3.71
C ALA A 218 2.82 5.62 -3.71
N LEU A 219 3.72 5.06 -2.90
CA LEU A 219 5.12 5.50 -2.82
C LEU A 219 6.03 4.83 -3.86
N GLY A 220 5.54 3.81 -4.58
CA GLY A 220 6.35 3.05 -5.53
C GLY A 220 7.50 2.26 -4.90
N VAL A 221 7.33 1.80 -3.65
CA VAL A 221 8.38 1.11 -2.88
C VAL A 221 8.00 -0.33 -2.55
N GLU A 222 8.98 -1.22 -2.50
CA GLU A 222 8.75 -2.64 -2.15
C GLU A 222 8.72 -2.89 -0.64
N ARG A 223 9.24 -1.96 0.15
CA ARG A 223 9.38 -2.10 1.60
C ARG A 223 9.08 -0.79 2.31
N LEU A 224 8.50 -0.89 3.50
CA LEU A 224 8.21 0.26 4.38
C LEU A 224 8.79 0.05 5.77
N PRO A 225 9.30 1.11 6.42
CA PRO A 225 9.66 1.04 7.82
C PRO A 225 8.41 0.88 8.69
N ALA A 226 8.47 0.02 9.68
CA ALA A 226 7.44 -0.14 10.70
C ALA A 226 7.84 0.58 12.01
N VAL A 227 6.87 1.22 12.66
CA VAL A 227 7.08 1.92 13.93
C VAL A 227 6.13 1.45 15.04
N ASP A 228 6.60 1.48 16.28
CA ASP A 228 5.78 1.23 17.47
C ASP A 228 4.91 2.45 17.85
N GLU A 229 4.11 2.31 18.91
CA GLU A 229 3.28 3.38 19.47
C GLU A 229 4.11 4.58 19.94
N ALA A 230 5.37 4.36 20.33
CA ALA A 230 6.33 5.39 20.71
C ALA A 230 7.05 6.02 19.51
N GLN A 231 6.64 5.70 18.27
CA GLN A 231 7.24 6.16 17.02
C GLN A 231 8.72 5.75 16.88
N ARG A 232 9.10 4.61 17.45
CA ARG A 232 10.42 4.02 17.28
C ARG A 232 10.37 2.95 16.21
N PHE A 233 11.46 2.83 15.47
CA PHE A 233 11.58 1.82 14.43
C PHE A 233 11.61 0.42 15.03
N VAL A 234 10.81 -0.50 14.48
CA VAL A 234 10.75 -1.90 14.94
C VAL A 234 11.12 -2.93 13.87
N GLY A 235 11.14 -2.53 12.60
CA GLY A 235 11.48 -3.45 11.52
C GLY A 235 11.06 -2.95 10.15
N MET A 236 11.25 -3.80 9.14
CA MET A 236 10.82 -3.54 7.77
C MET A 236 9.66 -4.43 7.39
N VAL A 237 8.73 -3.87 6.66
CA VAL A 237 7.60 -4.56 6.05
C VAL A 237 7.92 -4.78 4.60
N GLU A 238 7.75 -6.01 4.10
CA GLU A 238 8.03 -6.35 2.71
C GLU A 238 6.74 -6.68 1.96
N ARG A 239 6.60 -6.14 0.73
CA ARG A 239 5.45 -6.38 -0.16
C ARG A 239 5.23 -7.87 -0.40
N SER A 240 6.29 -8.63 -0.66
CA SER A 240 6.23 -10.08 -0.92
C SER A 240 5.62 -10.85 0.26
N ARG A 241 6.02 -10.53 1.50
CA ARG A 241 5.52 -11.16 2.72
C ARG A 241 4.07 -10.76 3.03
N LEU A 242 3.74 -9.49 2.83
CA LEU A 242 2.38 -8.99 2.98
C LEU A 242 1.43 -9.72 2.02
N THR A 243 1.78 -9.81 0.74
CA THR A 243 0.98 -10.52 -0.27
C THR A 243 0.85 -12.01 0.06
N ALA A 244 1.94 -12.67 0.43
CA ALA A 244 1.90 -14.08 0.84
C ALA A 244 0.98 -14.30 2.05
N SER A 245 1.06 -13.40 3.05
CA SER A 245 0.18 -13.46 4.21
C SER A 245 -1.28 -13.26 3.84
N LEU A 246 -1.62 -12.33 2.93
CA LEU A 246 -2.99 -12.12 2.48
C LEU A 246 -3.54 -13.34 1.74
N LEU A 247 -2.74 -13.97 0.86
CA LEU A 247 -3.14 -15.20 0.18
C LEU A 247 -3.47 -16.32 1.17
N ILE A 248 -2.65 -16.47 2.22
CA ILE A 248 -2.89 -17.43 3.31
C ILE A 248 -4.19 -17.11 4.05
N ASP A 249 -4.44 -15.84 4.36
CA ASP A 249 -5.64 -15.41 5.08
C ASP A 249 -6.91 -15.65 4.26
N VAL A 250 -6.88 -15.32 2.95
CA VAL A 250 -7.97 -15.62 2.01
C VAL A 250 -8.23 -17.12 1.93
N THR A 251 -7.17 -17.93 1.79
CA THR A 251 -7.30 -19.40 1.71
C THR A 251 -7.95 -19.98 2.97
N LYS A 252 -7.60 -19.47 4.16
CA LYS A 252 -8.22 -19.87 5.43
C LYS A 252 -9.69 -19.48 5.52
N SER A 253 -10.06 -18.32 4.98
CA SER A 253 -11.46 -17.85 5.00
C SER A 253 -12.38 -18.69 4.11
N LEU A 254 -11.86 -19.25 3.01
CA LEU A 254 -12.59 -20.10 2.07
C LEU A 254 -12.76 -21.56 2.56
N GLN A 255 -12.02 -21.98 3.59
CA GLN A 255 -12.12 -23.32 4.19
C GLN A 255 -13.12 -23.41 5.35
N LYS A 256 -13.73 -22.30 5.75
CA LYS A 256 -14.83 -22.24 6.73
C LYS A 256 -16.18 -22.23 6.03
#